data_AF-A0A6I2XUR0-F1
#
_entry.id   AF-A0A6I2XUR0-F1
#
_cell.length_a   1.000
_cell.length_b   1.000
_cell.length_c   1.000
_cell.angle_alpha   90.00
_cell.angle_beta   90.00
_cell.angle_gamma   90.00
#
_symmetry.space_group_name_H-M   'P 1'
#
loop_
_entity.id
_entity.type
_entity.pdbx_description
1 polymer ?
#
loop_
_entity_poly.entity_id
_entity_poly.type
_entity_poly.pdbx_seq_one_letter_code
_entity_poly.pdbx_strand_id
1 'polypeptide(L)'
;MANTLAATLFLGLLAFPSQQAVIGYPNNLTQGPVTELLVEQSQWLQGEAFPGRVMALYLSGSDDSLTPEQPQPTWLNSEGITADLRSLKTHQVTTFAPYAQLTSLGLYTAAHDLFGNPNDVTPRNSIIHRRFDNTAARLFGVKYVLADSQLTDPRVRQMAVVNGQPVVRLYEVNDPNTSGFSPTRVVMASNWAQIRESFGRRSFDPRDTAILLENGPNSDRVPTELGAIKTSSIRLVGSGIEVNAELANPQERALAVLPFEFSHCMMVSSVSGQSPAELVPVNGILTGLVVSESGRYEIQALTSPFRTPVCRLQDIEWWKR
;
A
#
# COMPACT_ATOMS: atom_id res chain seq x y z
N MET A 1 -42.76 14.07 -10.07
CA MET A 1 -42.12 12.74 -10.21
C MET A 1 -40.78 12.96 -10.87
N ALA A 2 -39.71 13.08 -10.07
CA ALA A 2 -38.36 13.29 -10.55
C ALA A 2 -37.56 12.01 -10.32
N ASN A 3 -37.16 11.35 -11.41
CA ASN A 3 -36.37 10.12 -11.38
C ASN A 3 -34.96 10.43 -10.87
N THR A 4 -34.63 9.91 -9.69
CA THR A 4 -33.27 9.93 -9.13
C THR A 4 -32.50 8.74 -9.70
N LEU A 5 -31.68 8.98 -10.73
CA LEU A 5 -30.65 8.05 -11.17
C LEU A 5 -29.51 8.08 -10.15
N ALA A 6 -29.48 7.10 -9.25
CA ALA A 6 -28.37 6.89 -8.33
C ALA A 6 -27.21 6.21 -9.10
N ALA A 7 -26.16 6.96 -9.42
CA ALA A 7 -24.90 6.41 -9.88
C ALA A 7 -24.04 6.03 -8.67
N THR A 8 -23.87 4.74 -8.43
CA THR A 8 -23.01 4.20 -7.37
C THR A 8 -21.57 4.17 -7.87
N LEU A 9 -20.78 5.20 -7.55
CA LEU A 9 -19.32 5.20 -7.75
C LEU A 9 -18.64 4.60 -6.49
N PHE A 10 -18.04 3.43 -6.65
CA PHE A 10 -17.28 2.72 -5.61
C PHE A 10 -15.85 3.27 -5.50
N LEU A 11 -15.34 3.44 -4.26
CA LEU A 11 -14.09 4.16 -3.94
C LEU A 11 -13.03 3.25 -3.33
N GLY A 12 -11.83 3.24 -3.91
CA GLY A 12 -10.79 2.23 -3.66
C GLY A 12 -9.69 2.56 -2.64
N LEU A 13 -9.84 3.57 -1.78
CA LEU A 13 -8.76 3.96 -0.86
C LEU A 13 -8.74 3.15 0.46
N LEU A 14 -9.89 2.67 0.92
CA LEU A 14 -10.02 1.71 2.03
C LEU A 14 -11.25 0.79 1.90
N ALA A 15 -12.07 0.94 0.85
CA ALA A 15 -13.29 0.14 0.73
C ALA A 15 -12.92 -1.29 0.31
N PHE A 16 -12.98 -2.19 1.28
CA PHE A 16 -13.24 -3.60 0.99
C PHE A 16 -14.65 -3.64 0.39
N PRO A 17 -14.80 -4.02 -0.89
CA PRO A 17 -16.14 -4.21 -1.42
C PRO A 17 -16.82 -5.27 -0.56
N SER A 18 -18.00 -4.95 -0.03
CA SER A 18 -18.96 -6.00 0.30
C SER A 18 -19.11 -6.89 -0.95
N GLN A 19 -19.26 -8.20 -0.77
CA GLN A 19 -19.28 -9.22 -1.84
C GLN A 19 -20.43 -9.01 -2.85
N GLN A 20 -20.42 -7.92 -3.61
CA GLN A 20 -21.29 -7.72 -4.75
C GLN A 20 -20.58 -8.29 -5.97
N ALA A 21 -21.20 -9.30 -6.56
CA ALA A 21 -20.74 -9.95 -7.77
C ALA A 21 -20.40 -8.90 -8.83
N VAL A 22 -19.15 -8.86 -9.27
CA VAL A 22 -18.75 -8.08 -10.43
C VAL A 22 -19.40 -8.74 -11.64
N ILE A 23 -20.51 -8.16 -12.12
CA ILE A 23 -21.26 -8.65 -13.27
C ILE A 23 -20.31 -8.72 -14.48
N GLY A 24 -20.03 -9.92 -14.98
CA GLY A 24 -19.32 -10.15 -16.23
C GLY A 24 -17.96 -10.86 -16.15
N TYR A 25 -17.44 -11.18 -14.95
CA TYR A 25 -16.25 -12.03 -14.83
C TYR A 25 -16.64 -13.47 -14.51
N PRO A 26 -16.00 -14.48 -15.12
CA PRO A 26 -16.23 -15.87 -14.75
C PRO A 26 -15.81 -16.06 -13.28
N ASN A 27 -16.79 -16.29 -12.41
CA ASN A 27 -16.58 -16.56 -10.97
C ASN A 27 -15.85 -17.89 -10.70
N ASN A 28 -15.50 -18.64 -11.74
CA ASN A 28 -14.88 -19.97 -11.67
C ASN A 28 -13.43 -19.91 -12.16
N LEU A 29 -12.63 -18.96 -11.69
CA LEU A 29 -11.19 -19.09 -11.80
C LEU A 29 -10.76 -20.18 -10.82
N THR A 30 -10.34 -21.33 -11.34
CA THR A 30 -9.80 -22.41 -10.52
C THR A 30 -8.62 -21.87 -9.72
N GLN A 31 -8.64 -22.06 -8.40
CA GLN A 31 -7.53 -21.64 -7.56
C GLN A 31 -6.31 -22.49 -7.89
N GLY A 32 -5.21 -21.84 -8.26
CA GLY A 32 -3.92 -22.51 -8.37
C GLY A 32 -3.29 -22.66 -6.98
N PRO A 33 -2.32 -23.57 -6.78
CA PRO A 33 -1.67 -23.80 -5.49
C PRO A 33 -1.07 -22.54 -4.83
N VAL A 34 -0.55 -21.61 -5.64
CA VAL A 34 -0.04 -20.32 -5.14
C VAL A 34 -1.16 -19.40 -4.66
N THR A 35 -2.31 -19.40 -5.34
CA THR A 35 -3.48 -18.64 -4.91
C THR A 35 -3.98 -19.17 -3.57
N GLU A 36 -4.10 -20.50 -3.42
CA GLU A 36 -4.51 -21.14 -2.15
C GLU A 36 -3.57 -20.75 -1.01
N LEU A 37 -2.25 -20.85 -1.23
CA LEU A 37 -1.24 -20.46 -0.25
C LEU A 37 -1.36 -18.97 0.11
N LEU A 38 -1.57 -18.08 -0.86
CA LEU A 38 -1.72 -16.65 -0.59
C LEU A 38 -3.02 -16.32 0.13
N VAL A 39 -4.11 -17.02 -0.16
CA VAL A 39 -5.39 -16.87 0.56
C VAL A 39 -5.21 -17.28 2.01
N GLU A 40 -4.62 -18.44 2.27
CA GLU A 40 -4.35 -18.91 3.64
C GLU A 40 -3.47 -17.93 4.43
N GLN A 41 -2.47 -17.34 3.78
CA GLN A 41 -1.43 -16.57 4.46
C GLN A 41 -1.64 -15.05 4.47
N SER A 42 -2.53 -14.52 3.61
CA SER A 42 -2.63 -13.08 3.31
C SER A 42 -4.04 -12.54 3.21
N GLN A 43 -5.06 -13.38 3.46
CA GLN A 43 -6.42 -12.89 3.59
C GLN A 43 -6.50 -11.95 4.80
N TRP A 44 -7.19 -10.82 4.64
CA TRP A 44 -7.39 -9.85 5.72
C TRP A 44 -8.86 -9.77 6.10
N LEU A 45 -9.23 -10.46 7.19
CA LEU A 45 -10.59 -10.47 7.70
C LEU A 45 -10.82 -9.38 8.74
N GLN A 46 -12.08 -9.09 9.01
CA GLN A 46 -12.50 -8.15 10.05
C GLN A 46 -11.95 -8.58 11.42
N GLY A 47 -11.35 -7.63 12.15
CA GLY A 47 -10.71 -7.83 13.44
C GLY A 47 -9.30 -8.43 13.37
N GLU A 48 -8.86 -8.93 12.22
CA GLU A 48 -7.53 -9.55 12.08
C GLU A 48 -6.43 -8.50 11.90
N ALA A 49 -5.22 -8.89 12.31
CA ALA A 49 -4.02 -8.10 12.06
C ALA A 49 -3.74 -7.98 10.56
N PHE A 50 -3.23 -6.84 10.13
CA PHE A 50 -2.87 -6.62 8.73
C PHE A 50 -1.80 -7.65 8.29
N PRO A 51 -2.10 -8.56 7.35
CA PRO A 51 -1.20 -9.66 7.01
C PRO A 51 -0.06 -9.24 6.07
N GLY A 52 -0.11 -8.02 5.54
CA GLY A 52 0.75 -7.52 4.47
C GLY A 52 0.08 -7.58 3.10
N ARG A 53 0.82 -7.16 2.08
CA ARG A 53 0.36 -7.13 0.69
C ARG A 53 1.08 -8.17 -0.16
N VAL A 54 0.40 -8.56 -1.23
CA VAL A 54 0.97 -9.28 -2.36
C VAL A 54 1.28 -8.31 -3.50
N MET A 55 2.50 -8.37 -4.04
CA MET A 55 2.91 -7.62 -5.24
C MET A 55 3.22 -8.60 -6.38
N ALA A 56 2.84 -8.25 -7.60
CA ALA A 56 3.25 -8.97 -8.82
C ALA A 56 4.35 -8.20 -9.54
N LEU A 57 5.43 -8.89 -9.92
CA LEU A 57 6.62 -8.32 -10.52
C LEU A 57 7.00 -9.03 -11.83
N TYR A 58 7.08 -8.27 -12.92
CA TYR A 58 7.37 -8.74 -14.28
C TYR A 58 8.80 -8.35 -14.66
N LEU A 59 9.73 -9.26 -14.37
CA LEU A 59 11.16 -9.08 -14.62
C LEU A 59 11.58 -9.61 -15.99
N SER A 60 10.80 -10.54 -16.57
CA SER A 60 11.09 -11.02 -17.91
C SER A 60 10.96 -9.89 -18.93
N GLY A 61 11.92 -9.82 -19.85
CA GLY A 61 11.98 -8.75 -20.86
C GLY A 61 12.22 -7.35 -20.30
N SER A 62 12.70 -7.20 -19.05
CA SER A 62 12.90 -5.90 -18.37
C SER A 62 13.59 -4.82 -19.19
N ASP A 63 14.40 -5.21 -20.18
CA ASP A 63 15.18 -4.30 -21.01
C ASP A 63 14.35 -3.63 -22.13
N ASP A 64 13.23 -4.24 -22.54
CA ASP A 64 12.33 -3.69 -23.54
C ASP A 64 11.36 -2.69 -22.90
N SER A 65 11.22 -1.48 -23.47
CA SER A 65 10.23 -0.49 -23.01
C SER A 65 8.81 -0.97 -23.28
N LEU A 66 7.92 -0.89 -22.29
CA LEU A 66 6.51 -1.15 -22.52
C LEU A 66 5.79 0.05 -23.14
N THR A 67 4.98 -0.22 -24.17
CA THR A 67 4.10 0.78 -24.78
C THR A 67 2.64 0.59 -24.33
N PRO A 68 1.80 1.64 -24.38
CA PRO A 68 0.39 1.53 -23.99
C PRO A 68 -0.41 0.50 -24.81
N GLU A 69 0.07 0.15 -26.00
CA GLU A 69 -0.60 -0.77 -26.94
C GLU A 69 -0.27 -2.24 -26.65
N GLN A 70 0.79 -2.51 -25.88
CA GLN A 70 1.15 -3.88 -25.55
C GLN A 70 0.16 -4.46 -24.54
N PRO A 71 -0.37 -5.67 -24.79
CA PRO A 71 -1.20 -6.35 -23.82
C PRO A 71 -0.42 -6.50 -22.53
N GLN A 72 -1.07 -6.16 -21.42
CA GLN A 72 -0.49 -6.37 -20.11
C GLN A 72 -0.03 -7.82 -19.99
N PRO A 73 1.18 -8.07 -19.45
CA PRO A 73 1.63 -9.42 -19.21
C PRO A 73 0.61 -10.05 -18.27
N THR A 74 -0.20 -10.93 -18.83
CA THR A 74 -1.12 -11.72 -18.05
C THR A 74 -0.37 -13.00 -17.72
N TRP A 75 -0.16 -13.26 -16.44
CA TRP A 75 0.24 -14.59 -15.99
C TRP A 75 -0.96 -15.53 -16.11
N LEU A 76 -1.42 -15.72 -17.34
CA LEU A 76 -2.40 -16.71 -17.74
C LEU A 76 -1.61 -17.86 -18.34
N ASN A 77 -1.23 -18.82 -17.50
CA ASN A 77 -0.80 -20.11 -18.06
C ASN A 77 -2.04 -20.97 -18.38
N SER A 78 -1.84 -21.98 -19.21
CA SER A 78 -2.87 -22.95 -19.64
C SER A 78 -3.47 -23.79 -18.51
N GLU A 79 -2.97 -23.68 -17.28
CA GLU A 79 -3.42 -24.42 -16.10
C GLU A 79 -4.36 -23.60 -15.19
N GLY A 80 -4.77 -22.40 -15.64
CA GLY A 80 -5.72 -21.57 -14.90
C GLY A 80 -5.12 -20.91 -13.65
N ILE A 81 -3.80 -20.92 -13.51
CA ILE A 81 -3.09 -20.24 -12.42
C ILE A 81 -3.13 -18.75 -12.74
N THR A 82 -4.25 -18.14 -12.41
CA THR A 82 -4.38 -16.70 -12.38
C THR A 82 -3.60 -16.20 -11.18
N ALA A 83 -2.31 -15.93 -11.37
CA ALA A 83 -1.61 -14.94 -10.56
C ALA A 83 -2.08 -13.51 -10.97
N ASP A 84 -3.37 -13.42 -11.32
CA ASP A 84 -4.09 -12.21 -11.55
C ASP A 84 -4.43 -11.63 -10.18
N LEU A 85 -3.84 -10.49 -9.85
CA LEU A 85 -4.12 -9.78 -8.61
C LEU A 85 -5.63 -9.50 -8.42
N ARG A 86 -6.44 -9.57 -9.50
CA ARG A 86 -7.90 -9.47 -9.44
C ARG A 86 -8.55 -10.68 -8.74
N SER A 87 -8.09 -11.91 -8.96
CA SER A 87 -8.65 -13.11 -8.29
C SER A 87 -8.28 -13.15 -6.81
N LEU A 88 -7.07 -12.70 -6.45
CA LEU A 88 -6.68 -12.52 -5.05
C LEU A 88 -7.62 -11.57 -4.31
N LYS A 89 -8.07 -10.50 -4.99
CA LYS A 89 -9.03 -9.55 -4.40
C LYS A 89 -10.40 -10.17 -4.09
N THR A 90 -10.88 -11.14 -4.89
CA THR A 90 -12.16 -11.83 -4.59
C THR A 90 -12.06 -12.70 -3.33
N HIS A 91 -10.85 -13.05 -2.91
CA HIS A 91 -10.55 -13.76 -1.68
C HIS A 91 -10.03 -12.86 -0.55
N GLN A 92 -10.24 -11.55 -0.64
CA GLN A 92 -9.82 -10.58 0.39
C GLN A 92 -8.31 -10.60 0.68
N VAL A 93 -7.50 -11.03 -0.27
CA VAL A 93 -6.04 -10.88 -0.21
C VAL A 93 -5.68 -9.45 -0.58
N THR A 94 -4.93 -8.78 0.29
CA THR A 94 -4.51 -7.40 0.04
C THR A 94 -3.40 -7.39 -1.02
N THR A 95 -3.58 -6.62 -2.08
CA THR A 95 -2.59 -6.49 -3.16
C THR A 95 -1.99 -5.09 -3.19
N PHE A 96 -0.72 -4.99 -3.56
CA PHE A 96 -0.07 -3.71 -3.84
C PHE A 96 -0.42 -3.28 -5.26
N ALA A 97 -1.06 -2.13 -5.38
CA ALA A 97 -1.55 -1.55 -6.63
C ALA A 97 -2.41 -2.54 -7.47
N PRO A 98 -3.63 -2.90 -7.01
CA PRO A 98 -4.54 -3.67 -7.85
C PRO A 98 -4.81 -2.93 -9.15
N TYR A 99 -4.92 -3.66 -10.25
CA TYR A 99 -5.45 -3.15 -11.52
C TYR A 99 -6.77 -2.41 -11.25
N ALA A 100 -6.71 -1.08 -11.24
CA ALA A 100 -7.84 -0.25 -10.87
C ALA A 100 -7.80 1.07 -11.62
N GLN A 101 -8.92 1.40 -12.26
CA GLN A 101 -9.21 2.73 -12.78
C GLN A 101 -9.19 3.81 -11.68
N LEU A 102 -9.13 3.39 -10.41
CA LEU A 102 -9.20 4.20 -9.20
C LEU A 102 -7.83 4.43 -8.54
N THR A 103 -6.73 3.92 -9.10
CA THR A 103 -5.39 4.24 -8.62
C THR A 103 -5.22 5.75 -8.57
N SER A 104 -4.81 6.26 -7.41
CA SER A 104 -4.51 7.67 -7.24
C SER A 104 -3.31 8.09 -8.09
N LEU A 105 -3.14 9.40 -8.30
CA LEU A 105 -1.94 9.91 -8.95
C LEU A 105 -0.69 9.61 -8.11
N GLY A 106 -0.75 9.78 -6.79
CA GLY A 106 0.37 9.50 -5.89
C GLY A 106 0.84 8.06 -5.90
N LEU A 107 -0.09 7.11 -5.76
CA LEU A 107 0.24 5.68 -5.81
C LEU A 107 0.79 5.29 -7.19
N TYR A 108 0.23 5.84 -8.26
CA TYR A 108 0.76 5.61 -9.61
C TYR A 108 2.20 6.11 -9.75
N THR A 109 2.45 7.37 -9.40
CA THR A 109 3.79 7.96 -9.48
C THR A 109 4.78 7.19 -8.64
N ALA A 110 4.44 6.85 -7.40
CA ALA A 110 5.32 6.08 -6.52
C ALA A 110 5.57 4.67 -7.04
N ALA A 111 4.54 3.95 -7.50
CA ALA A 111 4.71 2.61 -8.01
C ALA A 111 5.55 2.59 -9.31
N HIS A 112 5.33 3.55 -10.20
CA HIS A 112 6.11 3.71 -11.43
C HIS A 112 7.57 4.06 -11.11
N ASP A 113 7.82 5.05 -10.25
CA ASP A 113 9.17 5.50 -9.91
C ASP A 113 10.00 4.44 -9.17
N LEU A 114 9.36 3.71 -8.24
CA LEU A 114 10.07 2.80 -7.34
C LEU A 114 10.16 1.38 -7.91
N PHE A 115 9.16 0.95 -8.66
CA PHE A 115 9.06 -0.42 -9.13
C PHE A 115 8.91 -0.55 -10.65
N GLY A 116 8.69 0.51 -11.41
CA GLY A 116 8.61 0.48 -12.89
C GLY A 116 9.98 0.56 -13.56
N ASN A 117 10.05 0.25 -14.87
CA ASN A 117 11.20 0.63 -15.68
C ASN A 117 11.04 2.11 -16.08
N PRO A 118 12.08 2.97 -15.95
CA PRO A 118 12.00 4.38 -16.31
C PRO A 118 11.61 4.66 -17.78
N ASN A 119 11.82 3.68 -18.67
CA ASN A 119 11.45 3.79 -20.09
C ASN A 119 10.02 3.31 -20.39
N ASP A 120 9.30 2.78 -19.40
CA ASP A 120 7.93 2.31 -19.61
C ASP A 120 6.96 3.49 -19.70
N VAL A 121 6.07 3.40 -20.69
CA VAL A 121 4.94 4.32 -20.86
C VAL A 121 3.67 3.54 -20.55
N THR A 122 3.31 3.48 -19.27
CA THR A 122 2.08 2.82 -18.80
C THR A 122 0.98 3.82 -18.51
N PRO A 123 -0.29 3.54 -18.85
CA PRO A 123 -1.39 4.36 -18.39
C PRO A 123 -1.67 4.12 -16.89
N ARG A 124 -2.28 5.09 -16.20
CA ARG A 124 -2.51 5.05 -14.74
C ARG A 124 -3.30 3.82 -14.25
N ASN A 125 -4.21 3.33 -15.07
CA ASN A 125 -5.02 2.16 -14.76
C ASN A 125 -4.26 0.82 -14.94
N SER A 126 -2.98 0.88 -15.32
CA SER A 126 -2.20 -0.29 -15.69
C SER A 126 -0.75 -0.18 -15.20
N ILE A 127 -0.56 -0.28 -13.89
CA ILE A 127 0.77 -0.28 -13.29
C ILE A 127 1.41 -1.65 -13.48
N ILE A 128 2.62 -1.67 -14.06
CA ILE A 128 3.45 -2.86 -14.15
C ILE A 128 4.71 -2.62 -13.32
N HIS A 129 4.94 -3.49 -12.34
CA HIS A 129 6.18 -3.50 -11.58
C HIS A 129 7.21 -4.36 -12.33
N ARG A 130 8.38 -3.80 -12.63
CA ARG A 130 9.49 -4.44 -13.37
C ARG A 130 10.85 -4.33 -12.69
N ARG A 131 10.88 -3.70 -11.51
CA ARG A 131 12.05 -3.58 -10.65
C ARG A 131 11.66 -3.91 -9.22
N PHE A 132 12.48 -4.72 -8.57
CA PHE A 132 12.31 -5.01 -7.16
C PHE A 132 13.20 -4.09 -6.33
N ASP A 133 12.59 -3.36 -5.41
CA ASP A 133 13.27 -2.64 -4.34
C ASP A 133 12.73 -3.15 -3.00
N ASN A 134 13.54 -3.91 -2.28
CA ASN A 134 13.12 -4.52 -1.02
C ASN A 134 12.80 -3.48 0.07
N THR A 135 13.49 -2.33 0.07
CA THR A 135 13.26 -1.29 1.07
C THR A 135 11.90 -0.64 0.84
N ALA A 136 11.59 -0.28 -0.42
CA ALA A 136 10.29 0.24 -0.80
C ALA A 136 9.17 -0.82 -0.57
N ALA A 137 9.40 -2.07 -0.96
CA ALA A 137 8.43 -3.14 -0.77
C ALA A 137 8.05 -3.31 0.72
N ARG A 138 9.05 -3.37 1.62
CA ARG A 138 8.82 -3.43 3.07
C ARG A 138 8.01 -2.24 3.56
N LEU A 139 8.37 -1.03 3.13
CA LEU A 139 7.72 0.21 3.52
C LEU A 139 6.22 0.21 3.14
N PHE A 140 5.87 -0.28 1.95
CA PHE A 140 4.49 -0.44 1.48
C PHE A 140 3.76 -1.67 2.07
N GLY A 141 4.37 -2.34 3.03
CA GLY A 141 3.80 -3.52 3.68
C GLY A 141 3.70 -4.73 2.75
N VAL A 142 4.48 -4.78 1.66
CA VAL A 142 4.53 -5.96 0.78
C VAL A 142 5.24 -7.09 1.54
N LYS A 143 4.48 -8.14 1.86
CA LYS A 143 4.98 -9.35 2.49
C LYS A 143 5.27 -10.45 1.47
N TYR A 144 4.50 -10.50 0.39
CA TYR A 144 4.66 -11.53 -0.63
C TYR A 144 4.88 -10.93 -2.01
N VAL A 145 5.79 -11.52 -2.77
CA VAL A 145 6.10 -11.11 -4.14
C VAL A 145 5.95 -12.30 -5.06
N LEU A 146 5.12 -12.15 -6.07
CA LEU A 146 5.07 -13.02 -7.23
C LEU A 146 6.04 -12.47 -8.27
N ALA A 147 6.87 -13.32 -8.87
CA ALA A 147 7.75 -12.90 -9.97
C ALA A 147 7.87 -13.98 -11.04
N ASP A 148 8.04 -13.55 -12.29
CA ASP A 148 8.27 -14.42 -13.45
C ASP A 148 9.76 -14.78 -13.66
N SER A 149 10.65 -14.17 -12.87
CA SER A 149 12.09 -14.41 -12.90
C SER A 149 12.65 -14.55 -11.48
N GLN A 150 13.90 -14.99 -11.38
CA GLN A 150 14.54 -15.16 -10.07
C GLN A 150 14.88 -13.80 -9.43
N LEU A 151 14.50 -13.62 -8.16
CA LEU A 151 14.99 -12.51 -7.34
C LEU A 151 16.35 -12.87 -6.74
N THR A 152 17.28 -11.93 -6.79
CA THR A 152 18.63 -12.08 -6.25
C THR A 152 18.84 -11.37 -4.90
N ASP A 153 17.83 -10.67 -4.40
CA ASP A 153 17.91 -9.97 -3.12
C ASP A 153 17.96 -10.97 -1.95
N PRO A 154 18.99 -10.95 -1.09
CA PRO A 154 19.12 -11.90 0.03
C PRO A 154 18.06 -11.70 1.13
N ARG A 155 17.30 -10.60 1.10
CA ARG A 155 16.26 -10.27 2.09
C ARG A 155 14.88 -10.82 1.72
N VAL A 156 14.80 -11.60 0.64
CA VAL A 156 13.60 -12.36 0.30
C VAL A 156 13.86 -13.87 0.39
N ARG A 157 12.84 -14.63 0.76
CA ARG A 157 12.88 -16.10 0.83
C ARG A 157 11.94 -16.68 -0.21
N GLN A 158 12.45 -17.48 -1.14
CA GLN A 158 11.58 -18.19 -2.08
C GLN A 158 10.77 -19.25 -1.32
N MET A 159 9.44 -19.17 -1.42
CA MET A 159 8.51 -20.10 -0.76
C MET A 159 8.06 -21.21 -1.71
N ALA A 160 7.78 -20.86 -2.96
CA ALA A 160 7.22 -21.79 -3.94
C ALA A 160 7.66 -21.44 -5.36
N VAL A 161 7.65 -22.46 -6.21
CA VAL A 161 7.80 -22.34 -7.66
C VAL A 161 6.65 -23.08 -8.31
N VAL A 162 5.92 -22.38 -9.17
CA VAL A 162 4.92 -22.95 -10.04
C VAL A 162 5.54 -23.10 -11.42
N ASN A 163 5.79 -24.34 -11.80
CA ASN A 163 6.27 -24.66 -13.14
C ASN A 163 5.16 -24.36 -14.16
N GLY A 164 5.53 -23.79 -15.31
CA GLY A 164 4.60 -23.32 -16.32
C GLY A 164 5.30 -22.41 -17.33
N GLN A 165 4.53 -21.81 -18.23
CA GLN A 165 5.00 -20.77 -19.16
C GLN A 165 4.12 -19.52 -18.98
N PRO A 166 4.60 -18.45 -18.32
CA PRO A 166 5.89 -18.35 -17.65
C PRO A 166 5.95 -19.16 -16.34
N VAL A 167 7.16 -19.42 -15.85
CA VAL A 167 7.38 -19.94 -14.49
C VAL A 167 7.08 -18.83 -13.50
N VAL A 168 6.23 -19.09 -12.51
CA VAL A 168 5.91 -18.11 -11.46
C VAL A 168 6.56 -18.53 -10.15
N ARG A 169 7.16 -17.56 -9.46
CA ARG A 169 7.88 -17.74 -8.19
C ARG A 169 7.22 -16.91 -7.12
N LEU A 170 6.99 -17.51 -5.95
CA LEU A 170 6.51 -16.81 -4.78
C LEU A 170 7.65 -16.61 -3.80
N TYR A 171 7.82 -15.37 -3.36
CA TYR A 171 8.78 -14.98 -2.34
C TYR A 171 8.09 -14.34 -1.15
N GLU A 172 8.66 -14.53 0.03
CA GLU A 172 8.35 -13.77 1.23
C GLU A 172 9.40 -12.69 1.45
N VAL A 173 8.96 -11.46 1.69
CA VAL A 173 9.78 -10.32 2.04
C VAL A 173 9.99 -10.31 3.54
N ASN A 174 11.25 -10.22 3.97
CA ASN A 174 11.55 -10.16 5.39
C ASN A 174 11.13 -8.82 5.99
N ASP A 175 10.52 -8.90 7.18
CA ASP A 175 10.21 -7.75 8.03
C ASP A 175 9.41 -6.63 7.30
N PRO A 176 8.24 -6.97 6.72
CA PRO A 176 7.37 -6.01 6.08
C PRO A 176 6.70 -5.08 7.10
N ASN A 177 6.27 -3.90 6.68
CA ASN A 177 5.49 -2.97 7.49
C ASN A 177 4.04 -3.49 7.70
N THR A 178 3.85 -4.49 8.55
CA THR A 178 2.53 -5.07 8.85
C THR A 178 1.88 -4.51 10.12
N SER A 179 2.68 -3.89 10.99
CA SER A 179 2.22 -3.32 12.26
C SER A 179 2.32 -1.79 12.31
N GLY A 180 2.95 -1.15 11.33
CA GLY A 180 3.36 0.25 11.42
C GLY A 180 4.80 0.33 11.91
N PHE A 181 5.71 0.88 11.10
CA PHE A 181 7.07 1.17 11.55
C PHE A 181 7.07 2.37 12.51
N SER A 182 7.99 2.39 13.47
CA SER A 182 8.10 3.48 14.45
C SER A 182 9.47 4.15 14.40
N PRO A 183 9.69 5.02 13.40
CA PRO A 183 10.94 5.76 13.29
C PRO A 183 11.06 6.79 14.40
N THR A 184 12.28 6.92 14.93
CA THR A 184 12.64 7.90 15.96
C THR A 184 13.27 9.16 15.37
N ARG A 185 13.59 9.14 14.07
CA ARG A 185 14.20 10.27 13.35
C ARG A 185 13.33 10.72 12.20
N VAL A 186 13.22 12.03 12.03
CA VAL A 186 12.57 12.64 10.88
C VAL A 186 13.59 13.39 10.03
N VAL A 187 13.55 13.15 8.72
CA VAL A 187 14.27 13.91 7.70
C VAL A 187 13.27 14.73 6.91
N MET A 188 13.55 16.02 6.73
CA MET A 188 12.74 16.88 5.88
C MET A 188 13.24 16.81 4.44
N ALA A 189 12.31 16.73 3.50
CA ALA A 189 12.55 16.79 2.07
C ALA A 189 11.79 17.98 1.48
N SER A 190 12.41 18.68 0.54
CA SER A 190 11.78 19.82 -0.14
C SER A 190 10.85 19.39 -1.27
N ASN A 191 11.00 18.18 -1.81
CA ASN A 191 10.21 17.65 -2.93
C ASN A 191 10.29 16.12 -3.05
N TRP A 192 9.46 15.56 -3.94
CA TRP A 192 9.40 14.12 -4.23
C TRP A 192 10.74 13.52 -4.68
N ALA A 193 11.53 14.25 -5.48
CA ALA A 193 12.80 13.74 -5.97
C ALA A 193 13.79 13.45 -4.81
N GLN A 194 13.82 14.31 -3.78
CA GLN A 194 14.63 14.09 -2.59
C GLN A 194 14.14 12.91 -1.73
N ILE A 195 12.82 12.69 -1.66
CA ILE A 195 12.25 11.51 -0.99
C ILE A 195 12.73 10.23 -1.69
N ARG A 196 12.58 10.18 -3.01
CA ARG A 196 13.01 9.04 -3.83
C ARG A 196 14.51 8.80 -3.74
N GLU A 197 15.31 9.86 -3.81
CA GLU A 197 16.76 9.76 -3.62
C GLU A 197 17.12 9.13 -2.27
N SER A 198 16.39 9.50 -1.21
CA SER A 198 16.61 8.97 0.13
C SER A 198 16.35 7.48 0.24
N PHE A 199 15.34 6.94 -0.45
CA PHE A 199 15.09 5.50 -0.49
C PHE A 199 16.23 4.70 -1.11
N GLY A 200 16.94 5.30 -2.09
CA GLY A 200 18.10 4.68 -2.72
C GLY A 200 19.38 4.70 -1.86
N ARG A 201 19.38 5.43 -0.73
CA ARG A 201 20.57 5.52 0.14
C ARG A 201 20.69 4.25 0.98
N ARG A 202 21.90 3.67 1.02
CA ARG A 202 22.20 2.48 1.84
C ARG A 202 21.95 2.68 3.34
N SER A 203 22.00 3.92 3.80
CA SER A 203 21.79 4.29 5.20
C SER A 203 20.32 4.48 5.58
N PHE A 204 19.40 4.43 4.61
CA PHE A 204 17.98 4.59 4.89
C PHE A 204 17.39 3.27 5.38
N ASP A 205 16.98 3.24 6.65
CA ASP A 205 16.10 2.21 7.20
C ASP A 205 14.74 2.83 7.53
N PRO A 206 13.63 2.37 6.91
CA PRO A 206 12.30 2.90 7.19
C PRO A 206 11.81 2.60 8.62
N ARG A 207 12.49 1.74 9.37
CA ARG A 207 12.23 1.49 10.80
C ARG A 207 12.74 2.62 11.69
N ASP A 208 13.80 3.29 11.26
CA ASP A 208 14.49 4.31 12.07
C ASP A 208 14.22 5.73 11.57
N THR A 209 13.96 5.88 10.26
CA THR A 209 13.83 7.19 9.60
C THR A 209 12.50 7.34 8.88
N ALA A 210 11.76 8.39 9.25
CA ALA A 210 10.65 8.94 8.47
C ALA A 210 11.15 10.13 7.64
N ILE A 211 10.55 10.31 6.47
CA ILE A 211 10.81 11.44 5.58
C ILE A 211 9.51 12.22 5.41
N LEU A 212 9.50 13.50 5.76
CA LEU A 212 8.36 14.39 5.57
C LEU A 212 8.67 15.44 4.52
N LEU A 213 7.64 15.92 3.82
CA LEU A 213 7.77 17.09 2.97
C LEU A 213 7.71 18.36 3.82
N GLU A 214 8.63 19.30 3.60
CA GLU A 214 8.74 20.58 4.35
C GLU A 214 7.44 21.39 4.38
N ASN A 215 6.67 21.33 3.29
CA ASN A 215 5.39 22.02 3.16
C ASN A 215 4.21 21.03 3.19
N GLY A 216 4.42 19.88 3.82
CA GLY A 216 3.42 18.82 3.93
C GLY A 216 2.30 19.15 4.90
N PRO A 217 1.07 18.66 4.64
CA PRO A 217 -0.02 18.71 5.60
C PRO A 217 0.45 18.26 7.00
N ASN A 218 0.34 19.14 7.98
CA ASN A 218 0.71 18.90 9.38
C ASN A 218 2.18 18.47 9.60
N SER A 219 3.08 18.72 8.64
CA SER A 219 4.51 18.38 8.77
C SER A 219 5.19 19.18 9.89
N ASP A 220 4.77 20.43 10.10
CA ASP A 220 5.18 21.30 11.20
C ASP A 220 4.79 20.76 12.59
N ARG A 221 3.84 19.84 12.64
CA ARG A 221 3.39 19.20 13.88
C ARG A 221 4.22 17.98 14.24
N VAL A 222 5.13 17.50 13.41
CA VAL A 222 5.97 16.35 13.73
C VAL A 222 7.34 16.83 14.21
N PRO A 223 7.74 16.56 15.47
CA PRO A 223 9.08 16.91 15.93
C PRO A 223 10.15 16.11 15.17
N THR A 224 11.34 16.68 15.05
CA THR A 224 12.48 16.04 14.35
C THR A 224 13.00 14.80 15.07
N GLU A 225 12.83 14.78 16.40
CA GLU A 225 13.13 13.66 17.28
C GLU A 225 11.81 13.12 17.85
N LEU A 226 11.63 11.81 17.72
CA LEU A 226 10.42 11.10 18.11
C LEU A 226 10.76 10.02 19.12
N GLY A 227 9.84 9.80 20.06
CA GLY A 227 9.85 8.60 20.89
C GLY A 227 9.50 7.36 20.08
N ALA A 228 9.82 6.19 20.63
CA ALA A 228 9.51 4.90 20.01
C ALA A 228 8.12 4.39 20.42
N ILE A 229 7.44 3.74 19.48
CA ILE A 229 6.29 2.86 19.78
C ILE A 229 6.87 1.47 20.07
N LYS A 230 6.67 1.02 21.30
CA LYS A 230 7.13 -0.28 21.79
C LYS A 230 6.36 -1.43 21.13
N THR A 231 5.05 -1.27 21.01
CA THR A 231 4.16 -2.27 20.43
C THR A 231 3.13 -1.60 19.54
N SER A 232 2.95 -2.09 18.32
CA SER A 232 1.88 -1.62 17.44
C SER A 232 1.17 -2.76 16.73
N SER A 233 -0.08 -2.51 16.34
CA SER A 233 -0.83 -3.44 15.50
C SER A 233 -1.82 -2.68 14.65
N ILE A 234 -2.05 -3.17 13.43
CA ILE A 234 -3.06 -2.64 12.52
C ILE A 234 -4.11 -3.72 12.35
N ARG A 235 -5.39 -3.37 12.50
CA ARG A 235 -6.51 -4.28 12.30
C ARG A 235 -7.57 -3.69 11.40
N LEU A 236 -8.30 -4.55 10.69
CA LEU A 236 -9.45 -4.12 9.91
C LEU A 236 -10.67 -3.99 10.83
N VAL A 237 -11.32 -2.82 10.87
CA VAL A 237 -12.54 -2.60 11.67
C VAL A 237 -13.56 -1.84 10.83
N GLY A 238 -14.68 -2.49 10.50
CA GLY A 238 -15.68 -1.92 9.61
C GLY A 238 -15.10 -1.63 8.23
N SER A 239 -15.21 -0.37 7.80
CA SER A 239 -14.61 0.13 6.54
C SER A 239 -13.30 0.89 6.74
N GLY A 240 -12.77 0.92 7.96
CA GLY A 240 -11.55 1.63 8.34
C GLY A 240 -10.53 0.67 8.93
N ILE A 241 -9.50 1.24 9.54
CA ILE A 241 -8.48 0.47 10.26
C ILE A 241 -8.40 0.95 11.70
N GLU A 242 -8.20 0.02 12.62
CA GLU A 242 -7.82 0.31 14.00
C GLU A 242 -6.29 0.15 14.12
N VAL A 243 -5.64 1.14 14.70
CA VAL A 243 -4.23 1.12 15.03
C VAL A 243 -4.09 1.18 16.55
N ASN A 244 -3.50 0.13 17.11
CA ASN A 244 -3.07 0.14 18.52
C ASN A 244 -1.62 0.59 18.57
N ALA A 245 -1.31 1.54 19.45
CA ALA A 245 0.04 2.04 19.66
C ALA A 245 0.34 2.14 21.15
N GLU A 246 1.37 1.43 21.60
CA GLU A 246 1.92 1.49 22.96
C GLU A 246 3.26 2.25 22.92
N LEU A 247 3.31 3.42 23.54
CA LEU A 247 4.53 4.23 23.62
C LEU A 247 5.55 3.57 24.55
N ALA A 248 6.82 3.64 24.16
CA ALA A 248 7.92 3.26 25.05
C ALA A 248 8.05 4.27 26.22
N ASN A 249 7.82 5.55 25.94
CA ASN A 249 7.83 6.63 26.93
C ASN A 249 6.54 7.47 26.81
N PRO A 250 5.67 7.52 27.85
CA PRO A 250 4.43 8.30 27.82
C PRO A 250 4.60 9.82 27.68
N GLN A 251 5.81 10.36 27.85
CA GLN A 251 6.09 11.80 27.75
C GLN A 251 6.53 12.23 26.34
N GLU A 252 6.83 11.28 25.46
CA GLU A 252 7.34 11.54 24.12
C GLU A 252 6.24 11.37 23.07
N ARG A 253 6.28 12.20 22.04
CA ARG A 253 5.45 12.00 20.85
C ARG A 253 6.10 10.96 19.97
N ALA A 254 5.30 10.07 19.40
CA ALA A 254 5.78 9.04 18.49
C ALA A 254 5.01 9.06 17.17
N LEU A 255 5.63 8.45 16.16
CA LEU A 255 5.07 8.30 14.82
C LEU A 255 4.96 6.81 14.49
N ALA A 256 3.78 6.37 14.07
CA ALA A 256 3.60 5.11 13.36
C ALA A 256 3.49 5.37 11.86
N VAL A 257 4.42 4.87 11.06
CA VAL A 257 4.37 4.89 9.60
C VAL A 257 3.59 3.68 9.12
N LEU A 258 2.36 3.89 8.68
CA LEU A 258 1.44 2.86 8.24
C LEU A 258 1.62 2.60 6.73
N PRO A 259 1.42 1.35 6.26
CA PRO A 259 1.63 0.98 4.86
C PRO A 259 0.50 1.48 3.94
N PHE A 260 -0.39 2.36 4.37
CA PHE A 260 -1.54 2.84 3.57
C PHE A 260 -1.25 4.21 2.97
N GLU A 261 -1.82 4.48 1.80
CA GLU A 261 -1.68 5.78 1.14
C GLU A 261 -2.37 6.86 1.97
N PHE A 262 -1.69 7.97 2.25
CA PHE A 262 -2.27 9.15 2.87
C PHE A 262 -3.29 9.82 1.94
N SER A 263 -4.38 10.31 2.53
CA SER A 263 -5.33 11.17 1.84
C SER A 263 -5.88 12.20 2.81
N HIS A 264 -6.14 13.41 2.31
CA HIS A 264 -6.86 14.45 3.05
C HIS A 264 -8.29 14.05 3.40
N CYS A 265 -8.81 12.98 2.79
CA CYS A 265 -10.11 12.41 3.11
C CYS A 265 -10.07 11.48 4.32
N MET A 266 -8.89 11.18 4.86
CA MET A 266 -8.75 10.36 6.05
C MET A 266 -9.03 11.18 7.30
N MET A 267 -9.74 10.57 8.24
CA MET A 267 -9.94 11.09 9.58
C MET A 267 -9.42 10.07 10.57
N VAL A 268 -8.88 10.57 11.68
CA VAL A 268 -8.49 9.77 12.83
C VAL A 268 -9.34 10.15 14.03
N SER A 269 -9.79 9.15 14.78
CA SER A 269 -10.44 9.30 16.07
C SER A 269 -9.75 8.43 17.12
N SER A 270 -9.66 8.94 18.35
CA SER A 270 -9.22 8.13 19.49
C SER A 270 -10.39 7.30 19.99
N VAL A 271 -10.26 5.96 19.93
CA VAL A 271 -11.20 5.02 20.55
C VAL A 271 -10.88 4.89 22.03
N SER A 272 -9.60 4.92 22.38
CA SER A 272 -9.12 5.00 23.76
C SER A 272 -7.84 5.81 23.80
N GLY A 273 -7.80 6.80 24.68
CA GLY A 273 -6.79 7.84 24.72
C GLY A 273 -7.47 9.22 24.84
N GLN A 274 -6.89 10.14 25.61
CA GLN A 274 -7.43 11.49 25.84
C GLN A 274 -6.81 12.56 24.93
N SER A 275 -5.65 12.28 24.34
CA SER A 275 -4.88 13.18 23.50
C SER A 275 -5.30 13.04 22.02
N PRO A 276 -5.39 14.16 21.28
CA PRO A 276 -5.67 14.10 19.86
C PRO A 276 -4.52 13.41 19.12
N ALA A 277 -4.89 12.52 18.20
CA ALA A 277 -3.97 11.94 17.22
C ALA A 277 -4.08 12.69 15.89
N GLU A 278 -3.00 12.66 15.11
CA GLU A 278 -2.92 13.37 13.83
C GLU A 278 -2.43 12.47 12.71
N LEU A 279 -2.91 12.72 11.51
CA LEU A 279 -2.43 12.05 10.30
C LEU A 279 -1.56 13.02 9.49
N VAL A 280 -0.42 12.51 9.03
CA VAL A 280 0.55 13.24 8.20
C VAL A 280 0.98 12.38 7.02
N PRO A 281 1.26 12.95 5.83
CA PRO A 281 1.91 12.20 4.77
C PRO A 281 3.39 12.00 5.12
N VAL A 282 3.86 10.76 5.03
CA VAL A 282 5.22 10.33 5.35
C VAL A 282 5.77 9.44 4.26
N ASN A 283 7.10 9.45 4.09
CA ASN A 283 7.82 8.67 3.09
C ASN A 283 7.15 8.79 1.72
N GLY A 284 6.83 10.04 1.37
CA GLY A 284 6.16 10.37 0.13
C GLY A 284 4.65 10.21 0.21
N ILE A 285 4.15 8.98 0.09
CA ILE A 285 2.71 8.73 -0.10
C ILE A 285 2.02 8.07 1.09
N LEU A 286 2.77 7.64 2.11
CA LEU A 286 2.23 6.82 3.19
C LEU A 286 1.59 7.65 4.29
N THR A 287 0.75 6.99 5.09
CA THR A 287 0.10 7.60 6.25
C THR A 287 0.98 7.45 7.48
N GLY A 288 1.38 8.57 8.06
CA GLY A 288 1.94 8.67 9.39
C GLY A 288 0.83 8.95 10.41
N LEU A 289 0.77 8.19 11.49
CA LEU A 289 -0.08 8.43 12.65
C LEU A 289 0.79 8.97 13.79
N VAL A 290 0.60 10.24 14.13
CA VAL A 290 1.32 10.91 15.22
C VAL A 290 0.48 10.81 16.50
N VAL A 291 1.08 10.28 17.56
CA VAL A 291 0.41 10.06 18.85
C VAL A 291 1.25 10.60 20.00
N SER A 292 0.58 11.06 21.04
CA SER A 292 1.20 11.61 22.27
C SER A 292 0.92 10.75 23.50
N GLU A 293 0.18 9.66 23.34
CA GLU A 293 -0.15 8.73 24.41
C GLU A 293 -0.30 7.31 23.84
N SER A 294 -0.33 6.31 24.72
CA SER A 294 -0.69 4.95 24.30
C SER A 294 -2.20 4.85 24.14
N GLY A 295 -2.66 4.19 23.07
CA GLY A 295 -4.07 4.18 22.77
C GLY A 295 -4.46 3.32 21.58
N ARG A 296 -5.74 3.44 21.24
CA ARG A 296 -6.35 2.80 20.08
C ARG A 296 -6.97 3.89 19.23
N TYR A 297 -6.62 3.89 17.96
CA TYR A 297 -6.94 4.95 17.02
C TYR A 297 -7.64 4.35 15.82
N GLU A 298 -8.81 4.87 15.47
CA GLU A 298 -9.53 4.45 14.28
C GLU A 298 -9.27 5.44 13.15
N ILE A 299 -8.86 4.92 12.00
CA ILE A 299 -8.65 5.71 10.79
C ILE A 299 -9.70 5.29 9.77
N GLN A 300 -10.50 6.26 9.33
CA GLN A 300 -11.54 6.07 8.32
C GLN A 300 -11.28 6.97 7.13
N ALA A 301 -11.47 6.45 5.91
CA ALA A 301 -11.44 7.24 4.70
C ALA A 301 -12.85 7.66 4.31
N LEU A 302 -13.17 8.95 4.46
CA LEU A 302 -14.43 9.53 4.02
C LEU A 302 -14.36 9.79 2.51
N THR A 303 -14.63 8.75 1.73
CA THR A 303 -14.50 8.80 0.27
C THR A 303 -15.80 9.13 -0.45
N SER A 304 -16.93 9.24 0.24
CA SER A 304 -18.25 9.41 -0.39
C SER A 304 -18.32 10.62 -1.33
N PRO A 305 -18.80 10.44 -2.58
CA PRO A 305 -18.79 11.49 -3.61
C PRO A 305 -19.64 12.71 -3.23
N PHE A 306 -20.55 12.56 -2.27
CA PHE A 306 -21.47 13.61 -1.83
C PHE A 306 -21.06 14.29 -0.52
N ARG A 307 -20.09 13.74 0.22
CA ARG A 307 -19.75 14.26 1.56
C ARG A 307 -18.50 15.12 1.57
N THR A 308 -17.52 14.81 0.72
CA THR A 308 -16.17 15.40 0.84
C THR A 308 -15.42 15.47 -0.51
N PRO A 309 -16.01 15.98 -1.62
CA PRO A 309 -15.30 16.03 -2.90
C PRO A 309 -14.01 16.90 -2.85
N VAL A 310 -13.97 17.88 -1.95
CA VAL A 310 -12.85 18.82 -1.80
C VAL A 310 -11.56 18.14 -1.34
N CYS A 311 -11.63 17.15 -0.44
CA CYS A 311 -10.42 16.48 0.05
C CYS A 311 -9.71 15.70 -1.07
N ARG A 312 -10.46 15.16 -2.03
CA ARG A 312 -9.85 14.47 -3.18
C ARG A 312 -9.18 15.44 -4.16
N LEU A 313 -9.73 16.65 -4.30
CA LEU A 313 -9.05 17.72 -5.03
C LEU A 313 -7.77 18.16 -4.32
N GLN A 314 -7.78 18.24 -2.97
CA GLN A 314 -6.58 18.52 -2.18
C GLN A 314 -5.49 17.47 -2.39
N ASP A 315 -5.84 16.17 -2.45
CA ASP A 315 -4.88 15.12 -2.80
C ASP A 315 -4.24 15.37 -4.18
N ILE A 316 -5.05 15.71 -5.19
CA ILE A 316 -4.55 15.96 -6.55
C ILE A 316 -3.63 17.19 -6.59
N GLU A 317 -4.03 18.28 -5.95
CA GLU A 317 -3.23 19.51 -5.89
C GLU A 317 -1.93 19.32 -5.09
N TRP A 318 -1.96 18.48 -4.06
CA TRP A 318 -0.77 18.07 -3.33
C TRP A 318 0.23 17.34 -4.23
N TRP A 319 -0.23 16.37 -5.03
CA TRP A 319 0.62 15.59 -5.93
C TRP A 319 1.19 16.36 -7.13
N LYS A 320 0.67 17.55 -7.42
CA LYS A 320 1.19 18.41 -8.49
C LYS A 320 2.39 19.26 -8.06
N ARG A 321 2.67 19.36 -6.75
CA ARG A 321 3.76 20.16 -6.19
C ARG A 321 5.06 19.35 -6.13
#